data_AF-A0A3R8TV63-F1
#
_entry.id   AF-A0A3R8TV63-F1
#
_cell.length_a   1.000
_cell.length_b   1.000
_cell.length_c   1.000
_cell.angle_alpha   90.00
_cell.angle_beta   90.00
_cell.angle_gamma   90.00
#
_symmetry.space_group_name_H-M   'P 1'
#
loop_
_entity.id
_entity.type
_entity.pdbx_description
1 polymer ?
#
loop_
_entity_poly.entity_id
_entity_poly.type
_entity_poly.pdbx_seq_one_letter_code
_entity_poly.pdbx_strand_id
1 'polypeptide(L)'
;MNTPSEIDISGLRCYDKIVDDVTYSVPRGITREARGRVWIVRVLKNKQVQVSARFTDLRFGGTRRALDAAIIHLIHSGHAWLRDDVLQLSDSATAHWRKRSGVGLCAVAYVANKGPGRGETFFLSTYKRVASGRGMDKFRAKLVEVLESAYEMHHQGVTTPYSIQKKIRQDIDQLLESQALRAFLAAGKRKADQIAVTEYIERLSHKVGH
;
A
#
# COMPACT_ATOMS: atom_id res chain seq x y z
N MET A 1 -2.89 -37.90 2.29
CA MET A 1 -2.36 -36.82 1.45
C MET A 1 -3.49 -35.87 1.13
N ASN A 2 -3.38 -34.63 1.61
CA ASN A 2 -4.08 -33.42 1.14
C ASN A 2 -3.33 -32.28 1.83
N THR A 3 -2.29 -31.76 1.19
CA THR A 3 -1.71 -30.48 1.56
C THR A 3 -2.87 -29.48 1.52
N PRO A 4 -3.23 -28.80 2.62
CA PRO A 4 -4.21 -27.73 2.55
C PRO A 4 -3.63 -26.74 1.53
N SER A 5 -4.40 -26.47 0.47
CA SER A 5 -4.07 -25.46 -0.52
C SER A 5 -3.67 -24.20 0.24
N GLU A 6 -2.37 -23.91 0.26
CA GLU A 6 -1.87 -22.74 0.94
C GLU A 6 -2.49 -21.53 0.25
N ILE A 7 -3.23 -20.70 0.99
CA ILE A 7 -3.84 -19.51 0.39
C ILE A 7 -2.71 -18.66 -0.18
N ASP A 8 -2.79 -18.35 -1.46
CA ASP A 8 -1.82 -17.49 -2.10
C ASP A 8 -1.93 -16.08 -1.52
N ILE A 9 -0.94 -15.73 -0.70
CA ILE A 9 -0.75 -14.40 -0.11
C ILE A 9 0.41 -13.65 -0.75
N SER A 10 1.00 -14.17 -1.84
CA SER A 10 2.19 -13.59 -2.48
C SER A 10 1.95 -12.15 -2.95
N GLY A 11 0.73 -11.84 -3.40
CA GLY A 11 0.31 -10.49 -3.78
C GLY A 11 -0.07 -9.57 -2.62
N LEU A 12 -0.20 -10.09 -1.40
CA LEU A 12 -0.67 -9.34 -0.23
C LEU A 12 0.48 -8.75 0.58
N ARG A 13 0.26 -7.53 1.10
CA ARG A 13 1.17 -6.91 2.04
C ARG A 13 0.99 -7.55 3.41
N CYS A 14 1.99 -8.30 3.85
CA CYS A 14 1.95 -9.05 5.11
C CYS A 14 2.90 -8.47 6.17
N TYR A 15 2.75 -8.95 7.39
CA TYR A 15 3.69 -8.77 8.50
C TYR A 15 3.76 -10.08 9.28
N ASP A 16 4.88 -10.32 9.96
CA ASP A 16 5.06 -11.53 10.74
C ASP A 16 4.39 -11.40 12.11
N LYS A 17 3.66 -12.45 12.50
CA LYS A 17 3.01 -12.54 13.79
C LYS A 17 3.27 -13.90 14.43
N ILE A 18 3.88 -13.88 15.60
CA ILE A 18 4.10 -15.09 16.40
C ILE A 18 2.84 -15.39 17.23
N VAL A 19 2.35 -16.63 17.16
CA VAL A 19 1.29 -17.18 18.00
C VAL A 19 1.70 -18.60 18.38
N ASP A 20 1.76 -18.88 19.69
CA ASP A 20 2.14 -20.20 20.22
C ASP A 20 3.44 -20.74 19.60
N ASP A 21 4.49 -19.89 19.60
CA ASP A 21 5.83 -20.15 19.03
C ASP A 21 5.89 -20.44 17.52
N VAL A 22 4.78 -20.26 16.80
CA VAL A 22 4.71 -20.35 15.34
C VAL A 22 4.61 -18.95 14.73
N THR A 23 5.48 -18.67 13.77
CA THR A 23 5.44 -17.42 12.99
C THR A 23 4.48 -17.55 11.80
N TYR A 24 3.49 -16.66 11.74
CA TYR A 24 2.53 -16.54 10.64
C TYR A 24 2.79 -15.28 9.83
N SER A 25 2.78 -15.39 8.49
CA SER A 25 2.73 -14.24 7.59
C SER A 25 1.29 -13.76 7.46
N VAL A 26 0.96 -12.63 8.09
CA VAL A 26 -0.41 -12.13 8.24
C VAL A 26 -0.65 -10.90 7.35
N PRO A 27 -1.65 -10.90 6.45
CA PRO A 27 -2.02 -9.72 5.69
C PRO A 27 -2.39 -8.51 6.55
N ARG A 28 -1.97 -7.32 6.12
CA ARG A 28 -2.36 -6.04 6.73
C ARG A 28 -3.88 -5.89 6.69
N GLY A 29 -4.48 -5.56 7.84
CA GLY A 29 -5.94 -5.53 8.03
C GLY A 29 -6.46 -6.71 8.85
N ILE A 30 -5.61 -7.69 9.15
CA ILE A 30 -5.90 -8.78 10.08
C ILE A 30 -5.05 -8.59 11.34
N THR A 31 -5.67 -8.79 12.51
CA THR A 31 -5.01 -8.72 13.82
C THR A 31 -5.36 -9.94 14.66
N ARG A 32 -4.49 -10.27 15.61
CA ARG A 32 -4.71 -11.36 16.57
C ARG A 32 -5.15 -10.80 17.91
N GLU A 33 -6.28 -11.27 18.41
CA GLU A 33 -6.67 -11.10 19.81
C GLU A 33 -6.36 -12.39 20.57
N ALA A 34 -5.35 -12.33 21.44
CA ALA A 34 -4.80 -13.52 22.10
C ALA A 34 -5.78 -14.17 23.09
N ARG A 35 -6.44 -13.38 23.95
CA ARG A 35 -7.36 -13.89 24.98
C ARG A 35 -8.55 -14.64 24.38
N GLY A 36 -9.17 -14.05 23.36
CA GLY A 36 -10.31 -14.66 22.66
C GLY A 36 -9.93 -15.74 21.64
N ARG A 37 -8.62 -16.02 21.47
CA ARG A 37 -8.09 -16.92 20.43
C ARG A 37 -8.77 -16.70 19.08
N VAL A 38 -8.73 -15.45 18.61
CA VAL A 38 -9.49 -15.01 17.45
C VAL A 38 -8.65 -14.11 16.54
N TRP A 39 -8.76 -14.35 15.23
CA TRP A 39 -8.30 -13.43 14.20
C TRP A 39 -9.41 -12.44 13.87
N ILE A 40 -9.07 -11.16 13.83
CA ILE A 40 -10.00 -10.07 13.56
C ILE A 40 -9.58 -9.42 12.26
N VAL A 41 -10.47 -9.47 11.27
CA VAL A 41 -10.35 -8.65 10.06
C VAL A 41 -11.04 -7.32 10.35
N ARG A 42 -10.30 -6.22 10.30
CA ARG A 42 -10.85 -4.87 10.47
C ARG A 42 -10.19 -3.91 9.52
N VAL A 43 -10.99 -3.32 8.62
CA VAL A 43 -10.54 -2.30 7.67
C VAL A 43 -11.29 -1.00 7.93
N LEU A 44 -10.53 0.06 8.20
CA LEU A 44 -11.04 1.42 8.34
C LEU A 44 -10.69 2.23 7.07
N LYS A 45 -11.67 2.91 6.48
CA LYS A 45 -11.46 3.94 5.46
C LYS A 45 -12.23 5.19 5.87
N ASN A 46 -11.59 6.36 5.80
CA ASN A 46 -12.21 7.66 6.16
C ASN A 46 -12.90 7.66 7.54
N LYS A 47 -12.25 7.06 8.55
CA LYS A 47 -12.77 6.88 9.92
C LYS A 47 -14.03 5.99 10.02
N GLN A 48 -14.48 5.37 8.95
CA GLN A 48 -15.59 4.42 8.95
C GLN A 48 -15.08 2.98 8.81
N VAL A 49 -15.75 2.07 9.51
CA VAL A 49 -15.50 0.62 9.40
C VAL A 49 -16.12 0.14 8.08
N GLN A 50 -15.27 -0.35 7.18
CA GLN A 50 -15.69 -0.93 5.89
C GLN A 50 -15.84 -2.44 5.99
N VAL A 51 -14.96 -3.08 6.76
CA VAL A 51 -14.96 -4.53 7.00
C VAL A 51 -14.70 -4.77 8.47
N SER A 52 -15.49 -5.64 9.08
CA SER A 52 -15.28 -6.11 10.45
C SER A 52 -15.80 -7.53 10.58
N ALA A 53 -14.91 -8.49 10.83
CA ALA A 53 -15.25 -9.89 11.02
C ALA A 53 -14.30 -10.58 12.00
N ARG A 54 -14.80 -11.61 12.69
CA ARG A 54 -14.09 -12.37 13.73
C ARG A 54 -14.04 -13.85 13.36
N PHE A 55 -12.84 -14.44 13.45
CA PHE A 55 -12.54 -15.82 13.07
C PHE A 55 -11.89 -16.53 14.25
N THR A 56 -12.70 -17.22 15.06
CA THR A 56 -12.23 -17.88 16.29
C THR A 56 -11.58 -19.22 15.97
N ASP A 57 -10.50 -19.56 16.66
CA ASP A 57 -9.77 -20.81 16.43
C ASP A 57 -10.68 -22.03 16.60
N LEU A 58 -11.55 -22.00 17.62
CA LEU A 58 -12.50 -23.08 17.89
C LEU A 58 -13.45 -23.34 16.71
N ARG A 59 -13.99 -22.28 16.10
CA ARG A 59 -14.97 -22.40 15.01
C ARG A 59 -14.33 -22.93 13.72
N PHE A 60 -13.06 -22.59 13.48
CA PHE A 60 -12.37 -22.94 12.25
C PHE A 60 -11.39 -24.12 12.41
N GLY A 61 -11.35 -24.76 13.58
CA GLY A 61 -10.53 -25.94 13.83
C GLY A 61 -9.03 -25.66 13.94
N GLY A 62 -8.67 -24.51 14.52
CA GLY A 62 -7.29 -24.14 14.87
C GLY A 62 -6.85 -22.77 14.35
N THR A 63 -5.73 -22.29 14.87
CA THR A 63 -5.19 -20.94 14.60
C THR A 63 -4.88 -20.69 13.13
N ARG A 64 -4.26 -21.67 12.43
CA ARG A 64 -3.96 -21.53 10.99
C ARG A 64 -5.22 -21.47 10.14
N ARG A 65 -6.17 -22.38 10.35
CA ARG A 65 -7.44 -22.41 9.59
C ARG A 65 -8.30 -21.18 9.82
N ALA A 66 -8.31 -20.67 11.05
CA ALA A 66 -8.98 -19.40 11.37
C ALA A 66 -8.30 -18.21 10.66
N LEU A 67 -6.97 -18.20 10.58
CA LEU A 67 -6.22 -17.21 9.81
C LEU A 67 -6.54 -17.34 8.31
N ASP A 68 -6.53 -18.55 7.77
CA ASP A 68 -6.83 -18.83 6.36
C ASP A 68 -8.23 -18.29 5.99
N ALA A 69 -9.25 -18.55 6.82
CA ALA A 69 -10.58 -18.00 6.63
C ALA A 69 -10.61 -16.45 6.71
N ALA A 70 -9.84 -15.85 7.62
CA ALA A 70 -9.71 -14.40 7.72
C ALA A 70 -9.04 -13.79 6.47
N ILE A 71 -8.03 -14.46 5.90
CA ILE A 71 -7.35 -14.05 4.67
C ILE A 71 -8.32 -14.10 3.49
N ILE A 72 -9.02 -15.22 3.31
CA ILE A 72 -10.04 -15.37 2.27
C ILE A 72 -11.07 -14.24 2.38
N HIS A 73 -11.57 -13.97 3.60
CA HIS A 73 -12.53 -12.89 3.81
C HIS A 73 -11.98 -11.52 3.43
N LEU A 74 -10.74 -11.20 3.81
CA LEU A 74 -10.11 -9.92 3.45
C LEU A 74 -9.90 -9.76 1.94
N ILE A 75 -9.51 -10.83 1.24
CA ILE A 75 -9.36 -10.82 -0.22
C ILE A 75 -10.72 -10.55 -0.87
N HIS A 76 -11.73 -11.35 -0.50
CA HIS A 76 -13.07 -11.25 -1.09
C HIS A 76 -13.81 -9.97 -0.71
N SER A 77 -13.44 -9.31 0.39
CA SER A 77 -13.99 -8.00 0.72
C SER A 77 -13.50 -6.90 -0.24
N GLY A 78 -12.51 -7.14 -1.12
CA GLY A 78 -11.96 -6.13 -2.03
C GLY A 78 -11.21 -5.00 -1.32
N HIS A 79 -10.79 -5.24 -0.07
CA HIS A 79 -10.13 -4.27 0.80
C HIS A 79 -8.72 -4.71 1.23
N ALA A 80 -8.25 -5.85 0.73
CA ALA A 80 -6.90 -6.32 0.95
C ALA A 80 -5.87 -5.31 0.43
N TRP A 81 -4.79 -5.14 1.18
CA TRP A 81 -3.65 -4.32 0.75
C TRP A 81 -2.73 -5.18 -0.09
N LEU A 82 -2.48 -4.75 -1.32
CA LEU A 82 -1.58 -5.45 -2.23
C LEU A 82 -0.15 -4.93 -2.06
N ARG A 83 0.85 -5.77 -2.34
CA ARG A 83 2.26 -5.33 -2.34
C ARG A 83 2.48 -4.22 -3.37
N ASP A 84 1.89 -4.41 -4.54
CA ASP A 84 1.98 -3.50 -5.69
C ASP A 84 1.29 -2.14 -5.47
N ASP A 85 0.53 -1.98 -4.37
CA ASP A 85 -0.03 -0.68 -4.00
C ASP A 85 1.05 0.32 -3.54
N VAL A 86 2.26 -0.19 -3.25
CA VAL A 86 3.42 0.56 -2.82
C VAL A 86 4.55 0.36 -3.82
N LEU A 87 5.10 1.47 -4.30
CA LEU A 87 6.33 1.45 -5.10
C LEU A 87 7.53 1.69 -4.19
N GLN A 88 8.37 0.68 -4.01
CA GLN A 88 9.64 0.84 -3.31
C GLN A 88 10.63 1.61 -4.20
N LEU A 89 11.17 2.72 -3.72
CA LEU A 89 12.14 3.54 -4.46
C LEU A 89 13.57 3.30 -3.96
N SER A 90 13.75 3.15 -2.65
CA SER A 90 14.99 2.76 -1.97
C SER A 90 14.64 2.22 -0.59
N ASP A 91 15.62 1.77 0.21
CA ASP A 91 15.36 1.26 1.57
C ASP A 91 14.65 2.26 2.51
N SER A 92 14.71 3.55 2.21
CA SER A 92 14.07 4.62 3.01
C SER A 92 12.99 5.39 2.26
N ALA A 93 12.75 5.13 0.98
CA ALA A 93 11.80 5.88 0.18
C ALA A 93 10.74 4.96 -0.45
N THR A 94 9.47 5.30 -0.25
CA THR A 94 8.33 4.54 -0.82
C THR A 94 7.26 5.47 -1.37
N ALA A 95 6.63 5.11 -2.48
CA ALA A 95 5.53 5.86 -3.08
C ALA A 95 4.19 5.11 -3.00
N HIS A 96 3.11 5.86 -2.79
CA HIS A 96 1.77 5.34 -2.54
C HIS A 96 0.73 6.19 -3.27
N TRP A 97 -0.36 5.56 -3.70
CA TRP A 97 -1.55 6.30 -4.14
C TRP A 97 -2.40 6.74 -2.95
N ARG A 98 -2.74 8.03 -2.85
CA ARG A 98 -3.53 8.62 -1.76
C ARG A 98 -4.66 9.50 -2.33
N LYS A 99 -5.88 9.31 -1.82
CA LYS A 99 -7.00 10.23 -2.07
C LYS A 99 -6.78 11.46 -1.19
N ARG A 100 -6.72 12.65 -1.78
CA ARG A 100 -6.68 13.94 -1.07
C ARG A 100 -7.91 14.77 -1.42
N SER A 101 -8.48 15.43 -0.42
CA SER A 101 -9.59 16.37 -0.64
C SER A 101 -9.16 17.49 -1.60
N GLY A 102 -10.03 17.89 -2.52
CA GLY A 102 -9.78 18.92 -3.53
C GLY A 102 -8.80 18.55 -4.67
N VAL A 103 -7.94 17.56 -4.48
CA VAL A 103 -6.91 17.15 -5.47
C VAL A 103 -7.28 15.85 -6.19
N GLY A 104 -8.02 14.97 -5.52
CA GLY A 104 -8.34 13.63 -6.00
C GLY A 104 -7.24 12.62 -5.69
N LEU A 105 -7.11 11.58 -6.51
CA LEU A 105 -6.09 10.54 -6.33
C LEU A 105 -4.72 11.05 -6.80
N CYS A 106 -3.72 10.96 -5.91
CA CYS A 106 -2.35 11.39 -6.18
C CYS A 106 -1.32 10.38 -5.71
N ALA A 107 -0.20 10.29 -6.42
CA ALA A 107 0.98 9.56 -5.99
C ALA A 107 1.79 10.45 -5.05
N VAL A 108 2.15 9.90 -3.90
CA VAL A 108 2.89 10.58 -2.83
C VAL A 108 4.04 9.68 -2.41
N ALA A 109 5.25 10.22 -2.36
CA ALA A 109 6.41 9.54 -1.81
C ALA A 109 6.65 9.94 -0.35
N TYR A 110 7.12 8.99 0.45
CA TYR A 110 7.55 9.19 1.82
C TYR A 110 9.02 8.81 1.93
N VAL A 111 9.81 9.70 2.50
CA VAL A 111 11.22 9.46 2.84
C VAL A 111 11.33 9.34 4.35
N ALA A 112 11.77 8.18 4.83
CA ALA A 112 11.96 7.92 6.25
C ALA A 112 13.22 8.64 6.76
N ASN A 113 13.10 9.30 7.92
CA ASN A 113 14.25 9.76 8.68
C ASN A 113 14.73 8.63 9.61
N LYS A 114 16.02 8.31 9.60
CA LYS A 114 16.62 7.33 10.53
C LYS A 114 16.91 7.92 11.92
N GLY A 115 16.95 9.25 12.05
CA GLY A 115 17.18 9.96 13.31
C GLY A 115 15.91 10.50 13.97
N PRO A 116 16.03 11.23 15.10
CA PRO A 116 14.91 11.91 15.73
C PRO A 116 14.37 12.99 14.78
N GLY A 117 13.12 12.83 14.34
CA GLY A 117 12.47 13.76 13.44
C GLY A 117 11.38 13.11 12.61
N ARG A 118 10.57 13.93 11.95
CA ARG A 118 9.57 13.45 10.99
C ARG A 118 10.23 13.24 9.64
N GLY A 119 9.93 12.13 8.98
CA GLY A 119 10.28 11.93 7.58
C GLY A 119 9.61 12.95 6.66
N GLU A 120 10.03 13.00 5.41
CA GLU A 120 9.48 13.94 4.42
C GLU A 120 8.42 13.28 3.54
N THR A 121 7.55 14.12 2.95
CA THR A 121 6.45 13.68 2.10
C THR A 121 6.40 14.52 0.84
N PHE A 122 6.54 13.87 -0.31
CA PHE A 122 6.62 14.52 -1.62
C PHE A 122 5.37 14.23 -2.44
N PHE A 123 4.78 15.27 -3.01
CA PHE A 123 3.77 15.11 -4.05
C PHE A 123 4.47 14.78 -5.38
N LEU A 124 4.16 13.63 -5.96
CA LEU A 124 4.73 13.21 -7.25
C LEU A 124 3.87 13.72 -8.41
N SER A 125 2.61 13.27 -8.48
CA SER A 125 1.67 13.65 -9.53
C SER A 125 0.24 13.21 -9.20
N THR A 126 -0.75 13.75 -9.91
CA THR A 126 -2.12 13.24 -9.85
C THR A 126 -2.27 12.02 -10.76
N TYR A 127 -3.16 11.10 -10.39
CA TYR A 127 -3.45 9.92 -11.21
C TYR A 127 -3.88 10.30 -12.63
N LYS A 128 -4.76 11.30 -12.77
CA LYS A 128 -5.23 11.79 -14.08
C LYS A 128 -4.09 12.24 -15.01
N ARG A 129 -3.05 12.90 -14.46
CA ARG A 129 -1.89 13.34 -15.25
C ARG A 129 -1.02 12.18 -15.68
N VAL A 130 -0.74 11.26 -14.75
CA VAL A 130 0.05 10.06 -15.04
C VAL A 130 -0.66 9.16 -16.05
N ALA A 131 -1.95 8.90 -15.86
CA ALA A 131 -2.76 8.06 -16.74
C ALA A 131 -2.92 8.64 -18.16
N SER A 132 -2.80 9.96 -18.34
CA SER A 132 -2.84 10.60 -19.66
C SER A 132 -1.47 10.71 -20.33
N GLY A 133 -0.40 10.15 -19.75
CA GLY A 133 0.97 10.23 -20.25
C GLY A 133 1.64 11.59 -20.07
N ARG A 134 0.88 12.69 -20.12
CA ARG A 134 1.34 14.08 -19.97
C ARG A 134 2.02 14.41 -18.64
N GLY A 135 1.88 13.53 -17.64
CA GLY A 135 2.46 13.70 -16.31
C GLY A 135 3.79 13.01 -16.10
N MET A 136 4.29 12.21 -17.06
CA MET A 136 5.40 11.29 -16.82
C MET A 136 6.75 11.99 -16.61
N ASP A 137 7.06 13.04 -17.37
CA ASP A 137 8.33 13.77 -17.20
C ASP A 137 8.41 14.45 -15.83
N LYS A 138 7.31 15.07 -15.40
CA LYS A 138 7.23 15.68 -14.06
C LYS A 138 7.26 14.62 -12.95
N PHE A 139 6.61 13.48 -13.18
CA PHE A 139 6.64 12.36 -12.25
C PHE A 139 8.08 11.83 -12.09
N ARG A 140 8.80 11.62 -13.20
CA ARG A 140 10.22 11.27 -13.23
C ARG A 140 11.07 12.26 -12.45
N ALA A 141 10.94 13.55 -12.76
CA ALA A 141 11.71 14.60 -12.07
C ALA A 141 11.47 14.59 -10.56
N LYS A 142 10.22 14.38 -10.12
CA LYS A 142 9.89 14.27 -8.69
C LYS A 142 10.42 12.99 -8.05
N LEU A 143 10.53 11.88 -8.77
CA LEU A 143 11.17 10.67 -8.24
C LEU A 143 12.67 10.87 -8.01
N VAL A 144 13.35 11.58 -8.92
CA VAL A 144 14.77 11.95 -8.76
C VAL A 144 14.94 12.82 -7.50
N GLU A 145 14.14 13.88 -7.36
CA GLU A 145 14.15 14.77 -6.18
C GLU A 145 13.94 13.99 -4.86
N VAL A 146 13.06 12.99 -4.86
CA VAL A 146 12.81 12.14 -3.69
C VAL A 146 14.03 11.32 -3.31
N LEU A 147 14.74 10.73 -4.29
CA LEU A 147 15.92 9.92 -4.01
C LEU A 147 17.14 10.76 -3.63
N GLU A 148 17.28 11.96 -4.19
CA GLU A 148 18.29 12.94 -3.77
C GLU A 148 18.03 13.39 -2.33
N SER A 149 16.79 13.76 -1.98
CA SER A 149 16.40 14.05 -0.60
C SER A 149 16.64 12.87 0.34
N ALA A 150 16.29 11.65 -0.08
CA ALA A 150 16.56 10.46 0.71
C ALA A 150 18.05 10.27 0.98
N TYR A 151 18.90 10.49 -0.02
CA TYR A 151 20.34 10.45 0.14
C TYR A 151 20.83 11.50 1.15
N GLU A 152 20.41 12.75 1.01
CA GLU A 152 20.77 13.86 1.89
C GLU A 152 20.34 13.60 3.33
N MET A 153 19.13 13.08 3.54
CA MET A 153 18.64 12.71 4.87
C MET A 153 19.50 11.60 5.53
N HIS A 154 20.00 10.62 4.78
CA HIS A 154 20.91 9.60 5.33
C HIS A 154 22.31 10.13 5.62
N HIS A 155 22.76 11.13 4.86
CA HIS A 155 24.10 11.69 4.96
C HIS A 155 24.11 13.06 5.65
N GLN A 156 23.16 13.29 6.57
CA GLN A 156 23.11 14.48 7.45
C GLN A 156 23.10 15.83 6.70
N GLY A 157 22.38 15.91 5.58
CA GLY A 157 22.21 17.14 4.80
C GLY A 157 23.36 17.47 3.87
N VAL A 158 24.32 16.56 3.67
CA VAL A 158 25.36 16.71 2.65
C VAL A 158 24.72 16.64 1.26
N THR A 159 24.83 17.73 0.49
CA THR A 159 24.32 17.82 -0.88
C THR A 159 24.73 16.61 -1.71
N THR A 160 23.78 16.06 -2.44
CA THR A 160 24.00 14.85 -3.25
C THR A 160 25.14 15.06 -4.28
N PRO A 161 26.26 14.30 -4.22
CA PRO A 161 27.35 14.44 -5.18
C PRO A 161 26.93 14.11 -6.61
N TYR A 162 27.55 14.73 -7.62
CA TYR A 162 27.18 14.54 -9.03
C TYR A 162 27.20 13.07 -9.49
N SER A 163 28.16 12.27 -9.01
CA SER A 163 28.22 10.83 -9.29
C SER A 163 26.98 10.09 -8.80
N ILE A 164 26.46 10.46 -7.62
CA ILE A 164 25.25 9.89 -7.04
C ILE A 164 24.01 10.41 -7.78
N GLN A 165 23.94 11.70 -8.13
CA GLN A 165 22.83 12.23 -8.94
C GLN A 165 22.72 11.51 -10.28
N LYS A 166 23.85 11.24 -10.94
CA LYS A 166 23.89 10.48 -12.19
C LYS A 166 23.35 9.06 -12.01
N LYS A 167 23.79 8.37 -10.94
CA LYS A 167 23.29 7.04 -10.59
C LYS A 167 21.78 7.05 -10.30
N ILE A 168 21.30 7.98 -9.48
CA ILE A 168 19.87 8.14 -9.18
C ILE A 168 19.05 8.30 -10.45
N ARG A 169 19.50 9.13 -11.39
CA ARG A 169 18.79 9.31 -12.67
C ARG A 169 18.72 8.02 -13.48
N GLN A 170 19.82 7.26 -13.54
CA GLN A 170 19.84 5.96 -14.21
C GLN A 170 18.91 4.94 -13.54
N ASP A 171 18.93 4.86 -12.21
CA ASP A 171 18.07 3.97 -11.43
C ASP A 171 16.59 4.31 -11.65
N ILE A 172 16.25 5.60 -11.72
CA ILE A 172 14.89 6.05 -12.04
C ILE A 172 14.51 5.73 -13.49
N ASP A 173 15.40 5.91 -14.46
CA ASP A 173 15.13 5.54 -15.85
C ASP A 173 14.83 4.05 -15.98
N GLN A 174 15.62 3.20 -15.33
CA GLN A 174 15.37 1.76 -15.27
C GLN A 174 14.05 1.44 -14.55
N LEU A 175 13.74 2.16 -13.46
CA LEU A 175 12.48 2.01 -12.75
C LEU A 175 11.27 2.35 -13.64
N LEU A 176 11.37 3.36 -14.50
CA LEU A 176 10.30 3.76 -15.40
C LEU A 176 9.91 2.66 -16.41
N GLU A 177 10.86 1.79 -16.74
CA GLU A 177 10.64 0.65 -17.63
C GLU A 177 10.25 -0.64 -16.89
N SER A 178 10.37 -0.64 -15.57
CA SER A 178 10.22 -1.83 -14.73
C SER A 178 8.77 -2.33 -14.59
N GLN A 179 8.65 -3.63 -14.29
CA GLN A 179 7.37 -4.23 -13.94
C GLN A 179 6.80 -3.66 -12.63
N ALA A 180 7.66 -3.24 -11.70
CA ALA A 180 7.25 -2.64 -10.43
C ALA A 180 6.48 -1.33 -10.66
N LEU A 181 6.94 -0.46 -11.57
CA LEU A 181 6.19 0.74 -11.90
C LEU A 181 4.87 0.40 -12.61
N ARG A 182 4.86 -0.53 -13.56
CA ARG A 182 3.62 -0.95 -14.23
C ARG A 182 2.57 -1.45 -13.24
N ALA A 183 3.00 -2.24 -12.25
CA ALA A 183 2.14 -2.74 -11.18
C ALA A 183 1.61 -1.60 -10.29
N PHE A 184 2.48 -0.63 -9.95
CA PHE A 184 2.09 0.57 -9.21
C PHE A 184 1.07 1.44 -9.97
N LEU A 185 1.24 1.62 -11.29
CA LEU A 185 0.28 2.35 -12.12
C LEU A 185 -1.06 1.63 -12.19
N ALA A 186 -1.05 0.30 -12.35
CA ALA A 186 -2.25 -0.53 -12.30
C ALA A 186 -2.97 -0.43 -10.94
N ALA A 187 -2.23 -0.37 -9.83
CA ALA A 187 -2.79 -0.10 -8.51
C ALA A 187 -3.47 1.27 -8.43
N GLY A 188 -2.86 2.29 -9.02
CA GLY A 188 -3.45 3.63 -9.17
C GLY A 188 -4.78 3.58 -9.90
N LYS A 189 -4.85 2.83 -11.01
CA LYS A 189 -6.10 2.62 -11.78
C LYS A 189 -7.17 1.95 -10.94
N ARG A 190 -6.87 0.80 -10.32
CA ARG A 190 -7.83 0.09 -9.46
C ARG A 190 -8.40 0.99 -8.37
N LYS A 191 -7.55 1.82 -7.76
CA LYS A 191 -7.96 2.76 -6.72
C LYS A 191 -8.80 3.92 -7.25
N ALA A 192 -8.49 4.43 -8.43
CA ALA A 192 -9.29 5.45 -9.09
C ALA A 192 -10.69 4.93 -9.43
N ASP A 193 -10.77 3.72 -9.99
CA ASP A 193 -12.00 3.03 -10.33
C ASP A 193 -12.85 2.81 -9.06
N GLN A 194 -12.25 2.32 -7.97
CA GLN A 194 -12.93 2.16 -6.68
C GLN A 194 -13.50 3.49 -6.17
N ILE A 195 -12.73 4.58 -6.23
CA ILE A 195 -13.19 5.90 -5.78
C ILE A 195 -14.38 6.37 -6.60
N ALA A 196 -14.32 6.22 -7.93
CA ALA A 196 -15.40 6.62 -8.83
C ALA A 196 -16.70 5.85 -8.55
N VAL A 197 -16.60 4.53 -8.33
CA VAL A 197 -17.75 3.69 -7.98
C VAL A 197 -18.35 4.11 -6.64
N THR A 198 -17.53 4.33 -5.61
CA THR A 198 -18.03 4.78 -4.29
C THR A 198 -18.75 6.12 -4.40
N GLU A 199 -18.16 7.10 -5.09
CA GLU A 199 -18.77 8.43 -5.28
C GLU A 199 -20.07 8.36 -6.09
N TYR A 200 -20.16 7.45 -7.06
CA TYR A 200 -21.38 7.21 -7.82
C TYR A 200 -22.50 6.62 -6.94
N ILE A 201 -22.19 5.60 -6.14
CA ILE A 201 -23.16 4.97 -5.22
C ILE A 201 -23.66 6.00 -4.20
N GLU A 202 -22.76 6.77 -3.58
CA GLU A 202 -23.14 7.83 -2.63
C GLU A 202 -24.13 8.82 -3.27
N ARG A 203 -23.87 9.26 -4.50
CA ARG A 203 -24.79 10.16 -5.23
C ARG A 203 -26.15 9.53 -5.51
N LEU A 204 -26.21 8.23 -5.81
CA LEU A 204 -27.48 7.53 -5.99
C LEU A 204 -28.26 7.45 -4.68
N SER A 205 -27.60 7.09 -3.58
CA SER A 205 -28.22 7.02 -2.25
C SER A 205 -28.81 8.37 -1.80
N HIS A 206 -28.14 9.48 -2.13
CA HIS A 206 -28.66 10.83 -1.84
C HIS A 206 -29.85 11.24 -2.72
N LYS A 207 -30.02 10.65 -3.92
CA LYS A 207 -31.16 10.95 -4.80
C LYS A 207 -32.44 10.18 -4.45
N VAL A 208 -32.34 9.06 -3.72
CA VAL A 208 -33.49 8.22 -3.33
C VAL A 208 -34.11 8.69 -2.00
N GLY A 209 -33.46 9.61 -1.28
CA GLY A 209 -33.95 10.19 -0.02
C GLY A 209 -34.72 11.50 -0.14
N HIS A 210 -35.17 11.88 -1.35
CA HIS A 210 -36.02 13.04 -1.62
C HIS A 210 -37.30 12.62 -2.32
#